data_AF-A0A661ZVE1-F1
#
_entry.id   AF-A0A661ZVE1-F1
#
_cell.length_a   1.000
_cell.length_b   1.000
_cell.length_c   1.000
_cell.angle_alpha   90.00
_cell.angle_beta   90.00
_cell.angle_gamma   90.00
#
_symmetry.space_group_name_H-M   'P 1'
#
loop_
_entity.id
_entity.type
_entity.pdbx_description
1 polymer ?
#
loop_
_entity_poly.entity_id
_entity_poly.type
_entity_poly.pdbx_seq_one_letter_code
_entity_poly.pdbx_strand_id
1 'polypeptide(L)'
;QIVNTEYGVRALKNETLFREILLHRKIFTPIKTVDYNDLQLAKLNIIPPKAIIEKYETDYIEMKENMIYGESLSFKELIDRLIESPAGNNVYEKQARLS
;
A
#
# COMPACT_ATOMS: atom_id res chain seq x y z
N GLN A 1 -3.56 -13.70 -2.75
CA GLN A 1 -2.72 -12.50 -2.90
C GLN A 1 -1.56 -12.57 -1.91
N ILE A 2 -0.36 -12.10 -2.30
CA ILE A 2 0.90 -12.27 -1.53
C ILE A 2 0.86 -11.61 -0.15
N VAL A 3 0.17 -10.48 0.00
CA VAL A 3 0.08 -9.71 1.26
C VAL A 3 -0.47 -10.51 2.45
N ASN A 4 -1.31 -11.51 2.18
CA ASN A 4 -1.91 -12.38 3.21
C ASN A 4 -1.11 -13.66 3.44
N THR A 5 0.02 -13.84 2.77
CA THR A 5 0.87 -15.02 2.94
C THR A 5 1.98 -14.73 3.96
N GLU A 6 2.64 -15.79 4.44
CA GLU A 6 3.84 -15.68 5.27
C GLU A 6 4.96 -14.84 4.63
N TYR A 7 5.04 -14.83 3.30
CA TYR A 7 6.02 -14.02 2.56
C TYR A 7 5.69 -12.53 2.69
N GLY A 8 4.40 -12.17 2.59
CA GLY A 8 3.94 -10.80 2.80
C GLY A 8 4.24 -10.32 4.22
N VAL A 9 3.94 -11.14 5.22
CA VAL A 9 4.22 -10.82 6.63
C VAL A 9 5.73 -10.65 6.87
N ARG A 10 6.56 -11.54 6.30
CA ARG A 10 8.03 -11.43 6.38
C ARG A 10 8.54 -10.15 5.71
N ALA A 11 8.03 -9.81 4.53
CA ALA A 11 8.42 -8.60 3.81
C ALA A 11 8.09 -7.32 4.62
N LEU A 12 6.91 -7.26 5.25
CA LEU A 12 6.48 -6.11 6.07
C LEU A 12 7.30 -5.90 7.34
N LYS A 13 8.08 -6.90 7.77
CA LYS A 13 8.98 -6.82 8.94
C LYS A 13 10.44 -6.62 8.55
N ASN A 14 10.77 -6.67 7.27
CA ASN A 14 12.14 -6.64 6.80
C ASN A 14 12.56 -5.20 6.42
N GLU A 15 13.09 -4.46 7.40
CA GLU A 15 13.59 -3.10 7.17
C GLU A 15 14.78 -3.05 6.22
N THR A 16 15.65 -4.06 6.24
CA THR A 16 16.80 -4.14 5.33
C THR A 16 16.35 -4.20 3.89
N LEU A 17 15.40 -5.10 3.58
CA LEU A 17 14.79 -5.22 2.25
C LEU A 17 14.16 -3.89 1.80
N PHE A 18 13.43 -3.22 2.69
CA PHE A 18 12.83 -1.92 2.37
C PHE A 18 13.90 -0.86 2.03
N ARG A 19 14.99 -0.78 2.83
CA ARG A 19 16.10 0.15 2.58
C ARG A 19 16.81 -0.13 1.26
N GLU A 20 17.06 -1.39 0.94
CA GLU A 20 17.66 -1.78 -0.34
C GLU A 20 16.79 -1.37 -1.53
N ILE A 21 15.48 -1.58 -1.45
CA ILE A 21 14.52 -1.12 -2.47
C ILE A 21 14.56 0.41 -2.61
N LEU A 22 14.61 1.15 -1.51
CA LEU A 22 14.71 2.61 -1.54
C LEU A 22 15.99 3.09 -2.22
N LEU A 23 17.14 2.50 -1.86
CA LEU A 23 18.44 2.84 -2.47
C LEU A 23 18.44 2.56 -3.96
N HIS A 24 17.92 1.40 -4.38
CA HIS A 24 17.80 1.06 -5.79
C HIS A 24 16.93 2.07 -6.54
N ARG A 25 15.73 2.40 -6.02
CA ARG A 25 14.85 3.39 -6.67
C ARG A 25 15.46 4.78 -6.72
N LYS A 26 16.16 5.20 -5.66
CA LYS A 26 16.84 6.51 -5.59
C LYS A 26 17.90 6.65 -6.69
N ILE A 27 18.59 5.56 -7.04
CA ILE A 27 19.68 5.57 -8.03
C ILE A 27 19.14 5.36 -9.46
N PHE A 28 18.28 4.35 -9.66
CA PHE A 28 17.92 3.89 -11.00
C PHE A 28 16.59 4.44 -11.52
N THR A 29 15.64 4.75 -10.64
CA THR A 29 14.30 5.24 -11.01
C THR A 29 13.81 6.38 -10.10
N PRO A 30 14.60 7.48 -9.98
CA PRO A 30 14.26 8.57 -9.08
C PRO A 30 13.01 9.32 -9.57
N ILE A 31 12.05 9.49 -8.67
CA ILE A 31 10.85 10.31 -8.90
C ILE A 31 11.12 11.68 -8.28
N LYS A 32 11.06 12.74 -9.10
CA LYS A 32 11.41 14.13 -8.70
C LYS A 32 10.61 14.65 -7.50
N THR A 33 9.39 14.16 -7.31
CA THR A 33 8.48 14.59 -6.24
C THR A 33 8.60 13.76 -4.96
N VAL A 34 9.53 12.79 -4.91
CA VAL A 34 9.68 11.87 -3.77
C VAL A 34 10.98 12.18 -3.02
N ASP A 35 10.85 12.50 -1.72
CA ASP A 35 12.00 12.55 -0.82
C ASP A 35 12.29 11.16 -0.25
N TYR A 36 13.29 10.49 -0.82
CA TYR A 36 13.72 9.16 -0.41
C TYR A 36 14.39 9.12 0.97
N ASN A 37 14.76 10.27 1.55
CA ASN A 37 15.38 10.30 2.88
C ASN A 37 14.33 10.25 4.01
N ASP A 38 13.09 10.70 3.76
CA ASP A 38 11.99 10.67 4.74
C ASP A 38 11.12 9.40 4.64
N LEU A 39 11.36 8.56 3.63
CA LEU A 39 10.64 7.30 3.46
C LEU A 39 11.07 6.27 4.52
N GLN A 40 10.14 5.96 5.40
CA GLN A 40 10.30 4.94 6.44
C GLN A 40 9.20 3.89 6.32
N LEU A 41 9.56 2.62 6.54
CA LEU A 41 8.59 1.52 6.54
C LEU A 41 7.46 1.77 7.55
N ALA A 42 7.77 2.45 8.66
CA ALA A 42 6.78 2.81 9.67
C ALA A 42 5.71 3.79 9.18
N LYS A 43 6.05 4.67 8.23
CA LYS A 43 5.15 5.67 7.62
C LYS A 43 4.41 5.14 6.39
N LEU A 44 4.70 3.91 5.95
CA LEU A 44 4.05 3.30 4.80
C LEU A 44 2.56 3.08 5.10
N ASN A 45 1.70 3.70 4.31
CA ASN A 45 0.26 3.48 4.36
C ASN A 45 -0.21 2.92 3.02
N ILE A 46 -0.71 1.69 3.03
CA ILE A 46 -1.25 1.03 1.83
C ILE A 46 -2.71 1.41 1.57
N ILE A 47 -3.41 1.95 2.58
CA ILE A 47 -4.78 2.44 2.45
C ILE A 47 -4.73 3.90 2.00
N PRO A 48 -5.38 4.26 0.88
CA PRO A 48 -5.44 5.64 0.43
C PRO A 48 -5.97 6.57 1.54
N PRO A 49 -5.39 7.78 1.72
CA PRO A 49 -5.91 8.77 2.65
C PRO A 49 -7.37 9.11 2.34
N LYS A 50 -8.20 9.31 3.39
CA LYS A 50 -9.62 9.66 3.24
C LYS A 50 -9.85 10.87 2.33
N ALA A 51 -8.94 11.84 2.34
CA ALA A 51 -9.04 13.05 1.52
C ALA A 51 -9.02 12.79 0.00
N ILE A 52 -8.53 11.63 -0.44
CA ILE A 52 -8.43 11.28 -1.87
C ILE A 52 -9.05 9.93 -2.21
N ILE A 53 -9.71 9.26 -1.26
CA ILE A 53 -10.21 7.89 -1.45
C ILE A 53 -11.26 7.79 -2.57
N GLU A 54 -12.09 8.81 -2.74
CA GLU A 54 -13.08 8.88 -3.83
C GLU A 54 -12.43 8.96 -5.22
N LYS A 55 -11.24 9.59 -5.32
CA LYS A 55 -10.48 9.62 -6.57
C LYS A 55 -9.95 8.23 -6.91
N TYR A 56 -9.45 7.51 -5.92
CA TYR A 56 -9.03 6.12 -6.09
C TYR A 56 -10.18 5.20 -6.48
N GLU A 57 -11.38 5.42 -5.92
CA GLU A 57 -12.58 4.67 -6.31
C GLU A 57 -12.95 4.92 -7.77
N THR A 58 -12.93 6.19 -8.18
CA THR A 58 -13.19 6.58 -9.58
C THR A 58 -12.20 5.94 -10.54
N ASP A 59 -10.90 6.06 -10.25
CA ASP A 59 -9.84 5.46 -11.06
C ASP A 59 -10.00 3.93 -11.13
N TYR A 60 -10.36 3.28 -10.02
CA TYR A 60 -10.59 1.84 -9.98
C TYR A 60 -11.79 1.40 -10.82
N ILE A 61 -12.89 2.16 -10.82
CA ILE A 61 -14.07 1.87 -11.65
C ILE A 61 -13.68 1.92 -13.13
N GLU A 62 -12.95 2.95 -13.56
CA GLU A 62 -12.45 3.06 -14.93
C GLU A 62 -11.55 1.86 -15.31
N MET A 63 -10.65 1.45 -14.41
CA MET A 63 -9.81 0.28 -14.62
C MET A 63 -10.63 -1.02 -14.68
N LYS A 64 -11.67 -1.15 -13.87
CA LYS A 64 -12.55 -2.31 -13.83
C LYS A 64 -13.31 -2.48 -15.14
N GLU A 65 -13.75 -1.38 -15.74
CA GLU A 65 -14.46 -1.38 -17.02
C GLU A 65 -13.52 -1.67 -18.21
N ASN A 66 -12.31 -1.12 -18.19
CA ASN A 66 -11.46 -1.07 -19.38
C ASN A 66 -10.26 -2.03 -19.36
N MET A 67 -9.81 -2.47 -18.19
CA MET A 67 -8.52 -3.19 -18.04
C MET A 67 -8.61 -4.50 -17.25
N ILE A 68 -9.61 -4.67 -16.37
CA ILE A 68 -9.74 -5.86 -15.52
C ILE A 68 -10.82 -6.78 -16.08
N TYR A 69 -10.39 -7.86 -16.73
CA TYR A 69 -11.30 -8.86 -17.27
C TYR A 69 -11.66 -9.94 -16.23
N GLY A 70 -12.93 -10.34 -16.22
CA GLY A 70 -13.44 -11.39 -15.34
C GLY A 70 -14.02 -10.88 -14.02
N GLU A 71 -14.18 -11.78 -13.05
CA GLU A 71 -14.71 -11.41 -11.73
C GLU A 71 -13.76 -10.45 -11.01
N SER A 72 -14.32 -9.34 -10.56
CA SER A 72 -13.60 -8.31 -9.82
C SER A 72 -14.44 -7.83 -8.65
N LEU A 73 -13.76 -7.62 -7.53
CA LEU A 73 -14.35 -7.08 -6.32
C LEU A 73 -14.96 -5.69 -6.57
N SER A 74 -15.90 -5.28 -5.74
CA SER A 74 -16.21 -3.85 -5.61
C SER A 74 -15.03 -3.12 -4.96
N PHE A 75 -14.96 -1.80 -5.16
CA PHE A 75 -13.95 -0.98 -4.52
C PHE A 75 -13.99 -1.13 -2.99
N LYS A 76 -15.20 -1.12 -2.40
CA LYS A 76 -15.40 -1.34 -0.97
C LYS A 76 -14.82 -2.67 -0.50
N GLU A 77 -15.14 -3.78 -1.16
CA GLU A 77 -14.62 -5.11 -0.78
C GLU A 77 -13.08 -5.19 -0.92
N LEU A 78 -12.52 -4.51 -1.94
CA LEU A 78 -11.08 -4.43 -2.11
C LEU A 78 -10.42 -3.69 -0.94
N ILE A 79 -10.97 -2.54 -0.53
CA ILE A 79 -10.48 -1.75 0.60
C ILE A 79 -10.62 -2.53 1.91
N ASP A 80 -11.78 -3.13 2.16
CA ASP A 80 -12.02 -3.94 3.37
C ASP A 80 -10.98 -5.06 3.49
N ARG A 81 -10.71 -5.78 2.39
CA ARG A 81 -9.67 -6.81 2.34
C ARG A 81 -8.26 -6.27 2.60
N LEU A 82 -7.94 -5.06 2.12
CA LEU A 82 -6.65 -4.43 2.38
C LEU A 82 -6.52 -4.01 3.85
N ILE A 83 -7.60 -3.51 4.45
CA ILE A 83 -7.66 -3.14 5.87
C ILE A 83 -7.39 -4.38 6.73
N GLU A 84 -8.07 -5.49 6.45
CA GLU A 84 -7.91 -6.75 7.19
C GLU A 84 -6.55 -7.44 6.97
N SER A 85 -5.81 -7.04 5.93
CA SER A 85 -4.50 -7.62 5.64
C SER A 85 -3.44 -7.25 6.70
N PRO A 86 -2.35 -8.02 6.82
CA PRO A 86 -1.23 -7.68 7.70
C PRO A 86 -0.64 -6.28 7.44
N ALA A 87 -0.72 -5.80 6.20
CA ALA A 87 -0.26 -4.45 5.83
C ALA A 87 -1.20 -3.36 6.34
N GLY A 88 -2.52 -3.56 6.21
CA GLY A 88 -3.54 -2.64 6.71
C GLY A 88 -3.56 -2.57 8.23
N ASN A 89 -3.60 -3.72 8.90
CA ASN A 89 -3.63 -3.79 10.37
C ASN A 89 -2.43 -3.09 11.04
N ASN A 90 -1.24 -3.18 10.43
CA ASN A 90 -0.04 -2.49 10.95
C ASN A 90 -0.21 -0.96 10.98
N VAL A 91 -0.97 -0.39 10.03
CA VAL A 91 -1.28 1.04 9.98
C VAL A 91 -2.26 1.43 11.11
N TYR A 92 -3.31 0.63 11.32
CA TYR A 92 -4.33 0.92 12.34
C TYR A 92 -3.85 0.69 13.77
N GLU A 93 -3.09 -0.40 14.03
CA GLU A 93 -2.47 -0.63 15.35
C GLU A 93 -1.51 0.49 15.76
N LYS A 94 -0.81 1.10 14.79
CA LYS A 94 0.05 2.25 15.05
C LYS A 94 -0.74 3.51 15.35
N GLN A 95 -1.82 3.78 14.63
CA GLN A 95 -2.68 4.94 14.89
C GLN A 95 -3.34 4.87 16.27
N ALA A 96 -3.78 3.69 16.71
CA ALA A 96 -4.37 3.49 18.04
C ALA A 96 -3.38 3.62 19.21
N ARG A 97 -2.07 3.49 18.97
CA ARG A 97 -1.02 3.69 19.99
C ARG A 97 -0.57 5.15 20.13
N LEU A 98 -1.01 6.04 19.23
CA LEU A 98 -0.65 7.46 19.17
C LEU A 98 -1.80 8.38 19.64
N SER A 99 -2.91 7.80 20.12
CA SER A 99 -4.08 8.47 20.74
C SER A 99 -4.19 8.11 22.21
#